data_AF-A0A842MXU5-F1
#
_entry.id   AF-A0A842MXU5-F1
#
_cell.length_a   1.000
_cell.length_b   1.000
_cell.length_c   1.000
_cell.angle_alpha   90.00
_cell.angle_beta   90.00
_cell.angle_gamma   90.00
#
_symmetry.space_group_name_H-M   'P 1'
#
loop_
_entity.id
_entity.type
_entity.pdbx_description
1 polymer ?
#
loop_
_entity_poly.entity_id
_entity_poly.type
_entity_poly.pdbx_seq_one_letter_code
_entity_poly.pdbx_strand_id
1 'polypeptide(L)'
;MFRRKELSTSDVRELVFEAILLVAETQREFDLPICPNIEMTWRILKAGKFRSTHLTKNRVGSYRMDFGAFEPPATIIMDSRIPFCDRPLNIPEVPHTLLRYTATHEVIHVDDHLGGDALYNGTKEHILCDHGDKLEKGMEFIEREGPCDQIGDQSDLASLWAVQYVDMVTHYRAYVTLRARSFPRLDLIWNMMQDMLFPPGMLTEIEREKGTRYVFESIRHVGEYCLIDALMESSSIGNKAACKYAV
;
A
#
# COMPACT_ATOMS: atom_id res chain seq x y z
N MET A 1 24.44 -24.02 -4.82
CA MET A 1 23.53 -23.90 -5.98
C MET A 1 22.09 -23.98 -5.45
N PHE A 2 21.48 -22.84 -5.08
CA PHE A 2 20.11 -22.83 -4.60
C PHE A 2 19.18 -23.10 -5.80
N ARG A 3 18.48 -24.25 -5.79
CA ARG A 3 17.50 -24.56 -6.83
C ARG A 3 16.37 -23.53 -6.76
N ARG A 4 16.18 -22.80 -7.86
CA ARG A 4 15.07 -21.87 -8.05
C ARG A 4 13.76 -22.69 -8.07
N LYS A 5 12.81 -22.39 -7.18
CA LYS A 5 11.52 -23.09 -7.06
C LYS A 5 10.39 -22.08 -7.15
N GLU A 6 9.45 -22.27 -8.08
CA GLU A 6 8.25 -21.44 -8.22
C GLU A 6 7.42 -21.50 -6.95
N LEU A 7 6.75 -20.40 -6.64
CA LEU A 7 5.86 -20.35 -5.50
C LEU A 7 4.69 -21.31 -5.79
N SER A 8 4.40 -22.20 -4.86
CA SER A 8 3.22 -23.07 -4.93
C SER A 8 2.06 -22.44 -4.16
N THR A 9 0.84 -22.92 -4.39
CA THR A 9 -0.33 -22.54 -3.59
C THR A 9 -0.13 -22.78 -2.09
N SER A 10 0.61 -23.83 -1.71
CA SER A 10 0.93 -24.10 -0.29
C SER A 10 1.87 -23.04 0.28
N ASP A 11 2.89 -22.64 -0.49
CA ASP A 11 3.83 -21.60 -0.08
C ASP A 11 3.11 -20.24 0.08
N VAL A 12 2.14 -19.91 -0.80
CA VAL A 12 1.27 -18.72 -0.66
C VAL A 12 0.48 -18.77 0.64
N ARG A 13 -0.16 -19.92 0.94
CA ARG A 13 -0.95 -20.07 2.17
C ARG A 13 -0.08 -19.86 3.41
N GLU A 14 1.11 -20.46 3.45
CA GLU A 14 2.06 -20.31 4.55
C GLU A 14 2.45 -18.83 4.75
N LEU A 15 2.88 -18.16 3.67
CA LEU A 15 3.25 -16.75 3.69
C LEU A 15 2.13 -15.84 4.21
N VAL A 16 0.88 -16.10 3.82
CA VAL A 16 -0.27 -15.33 4.30
C VAL A 16 -0.47 -15.50 5.80
N PHE A 17 -0.43 -16.73 6.33
CA PHE A 17 -0.63 -16.93 7.76
C PHE A 17 0.54 -16.41 8.59
N GLU A 18 1.78 -16.50 8.08
CA GLU A 18 2.93 -15.84 8.71
C GLU A 18 2.79 -14.31 8.70
N ALA A 19 2.26 -13.73 7.62
CA ALA A 19 1.99 -12.29 7.54
C ALA A 19 0.92 -11.85 8.55
N ILE A 20 -0.15 -12.63 8.73
CA ILE A 20 -1.17 -12.36 9.76
C ILE A 20 -0.55 -12.33 11.16
N LEU A 21 0.32 -13.31 11.47
CA LEU A 21 1.02 -13.35 12.76
C LEU A 21 1.93 -12.12 12.91
N LEU A 22 2.70 -11.80 11.87
CA LEU A 22 3.61 -10.65 11.86
C LEU A 22 2.87 -9.33 12.13
N VAL A 23 1.74 -9.13 11.45
CA VAL A 23 0.86 -7.97 11.63
C VAL A 23 0.31 -7.93 13.06
N ALA A 24 -0.26 -9.03 13.54
CA ALA A 24 -0.86 -9.10 14.87
C ALA A 24 0.15 -8.84 15.99
N GLU A 25 1.36 -9.38 15.87
CA GLU A 25 2.44 -9.15 16.82
C GLU A 25 2.91 -7.70 16.81
N THR A 26 3.16 -7.12 15.62
CA THR A 26 3.60 -5.72 15.50
C THR A 26 2.52 -4.75 16.00
N GLN A 27 1.26 -4.97 15.63
CA GLN A 27 0.13 -4.17 16.12
C GLN A 27 0.07 -4.16 17.65
N ARG A 28 0.26 -5.31 18.30
CA ARG A 28 0.23 -5.43 19.76
C ARG A 28 1.46 -4.81 20.42
N GLU A 29 2.65 -5.07 19.89
CA GLU A 29 3.92 -4.62 20.46
C GLU A 29 4.07 -3.11 20.42
N PHE A 30 3.61 -2.47 19.33
CA PHE A 30 3.76 -1.03 19.10
C PHE A 30 2.47 -0.23 19.34
N ASP A 31 1.36 -0.89 19.69
CA ASP A 31 0.04 -0.26 19.86
C ASP A 31 -0.38 0.57 18.63
N LEU A 32 -0.28 -0.06 17.44
CA LEU A 32 -0.56 0.58 16.15
C LEU A 32 -1.73 -0.10 15.44
N PRO A 33 -2.71 0.64 14.89
CA PRO A 33 -3.87 0.08 14.19
C PRO A 33 -3.51 -0.32 12.75
N ILE A 34 -2.68 -1.35 12.59
CA ILE A 34 -2.24 -1.86 11.28
C ILE A 34 -3.37 -2.60 10.57
N CYS A 35 -3.99 -3.55 11.26
CA CYS A 35 -5.16 -4.31 10.83
C CYS A 35 -6.14 -4.41 12.01
N PRO A 36 -7.06 -3.44 12.16
CA PRO A 36 -8.02 -3.43 13.27
C PRO A 36 -8.88 -4.70 13.34
N ASN A 37 -9.11 -5.39 12.22
CA ASN A 37 -9.98 -6.57 12.14
C ASN A 37 -9.20 -7.90 12.08
N ILE A 38 -7.92 -7.92 12.51
CA ILE A 38 -6.98 -9.03 12.23
C ILE A 38 -7.48 -10.41 12.66
N GLU A 39 -8.25 -10.50 13.75
CA GLU A 39 -8.86 -11.77 14.18
C GLU A 39 -9.92 -12.28 13.19
N MET A 40 -10.76 -11.38 12.67
CA MET A 40 -11.76 -11.72 11.66
C MET A 40 -11.07 -12.08 10.34
N THR A 41 -10.07 -11.30 9.94
CA THR A 41 -9.21 -11.54 8.78
C THR A 41 -8.62 -12.95 8.82
N TRP A 42 -8.08 -13.38 9.97
CA TRP A 42 -7.61 -14.75 10.15
C TRP A 42 -8.70 -15.81 10.00
N ARG A 43 -9.89 -15.60 10.58
CA ARG A 43 -11.00 -16.56 10.49
C ARG A 43 -11.48 -16.73 9.05
N ILE A 44 -11.60 -15.64 8.31
CA ILE A 44 -12.02 -15.65 6.91
C ILE A 44 -10.97 -16.33 6.03
N LEU A 45 -9.69 -15.97 6.18
CA LEU A 45 -8.60 -16.54 5.39
C LEU A 45 -8.35 -18.03 5.68
N LYS A 46 -8.72 -18.54 6.86
CA LYS A 46 -8.71 -19.99 7.13
C LYS A 46 -9.53 -20.82 6.15
N ALA A 47 -10.69 -20.31 5.78
CA ALA A 47 -11.58 -20.87 4.77
C ALA A 47 -11.35 -20.30 3.36
N GLY A 48 -10.40 -19.37 3.23
CA GLY A 48 -10.04 -18.69 2.00
C GLY A 48 -9.33 -19.58 0.98
N LYS A 49 -9.12 -19.01 -0.21
CA LYS A 49 -8.41 -19.66 -1.32
C LYS A 49 -7.07 -18.99 -1.54
N PHE A 50 -6.07 -19.81 -1.84
CA PHE A 50 -4.72 -19.35 -2.13
C PHE A 50 -4.36 -19.82 -3.53
N ARG A 51 -3.74 -18.95 -4.32
CA ARG A 51 -3.31 -19.28 -5.67
C ARG A 51 -1.92 -18.75 -5.91
N SER A 52 -1.11 -19.55 -6.60
CA SER A 52 0.09 -19.06 -7.23
C SER A 52 -0.05 -19.19 -8.74
N THR A 53 0.01 -18.06 -9.43
CA THR A 53 -0.20 -17.96 -10.88
C THR A 53 0.66 -16.85 -11.46
N HIS A 54 0.99 -16.90 -12.74
CA HIS A 54 1.65 -15.77 -13.39
C HIS A 54 0.71 -14.57 -13.46
N LEU A 55 1.05 -13.48 -12.77
CA LEU A 55 0.31 -12.23 -12.90
C LEU A 55 0.78 -11.54 -14.19
N THR A 56 -0.16 -11.26 -15.08
CA THR A 56 0.12 -10.44 -16.26
C THR A 56 0.28 -8.99 -15.81
N LYS A 57 1.36 -8.32 -16.26
CA LYS A 57 1.66 -6.92 -15.94
C LYS A 57 0.70 -5.91 -16.61
N ASN A 58 -0.54 -6.31 -16.88
CA ASN A 58 -1.50 -5.56 -17.69
C ASN A 58 -2.65 -4.97 -16.86
N ARG A 59 -2.46 -4.72 -15.56
CA ARG A 59 -3.39 -3.88 -14.81
C ARG A 59 -3.00 -2.42 -15.03
N VAL A 60 -3.92 -1.67 -15.61
CA VAL A 60 -3.84 -0.21 -15.73
C VAL A 60 -3.83 0.34 -14.31
N GLY A 61 -2.65 0.74 -13.87
CA GLY A 61 -2.38 1.23 -12.53
C GLY A 61 -0.91 1.60 -12.44
N SER A 62 -0.61 2.68 -11.73
CA SER A 62 0.74 3.25 -11.64
C SER A 62 1.74 2.31 -10.94
N TYR A 63 1.28 1.28 -10.21
CA TYR A 63 2.09 0.48 -9.29
C TYR A 63 2.84 -0.67 -9.99
N ARG A 64 4.17 -0.55 -10.10
CA ARG A 64 5.04 -1.52 -10.78
C ARG A 64 5.40 -2.77 -9.94
N MET A 65 4.74 -2.97 -8.80
CA MET A 65 5.04 -4.02 -7.81
C MET A 65 3.84 -4.94 -7.51
N ASP A 66 2.97 -5.16 -8.50
CA ASP A 66 1.80 -6.07 -8.44
C ASP A 66 2.24 -7.54 -8.48
N PHE A 67 2.82 -7.96 -7.38
CA PHE A 67 3.23 -9.34 -7.12
C PHE A 67 2.15 -10.11 -6.35
N GLY A 68 1.11 -9.41 -5.88
CA GLY A 68 -0.03 -9.95 -5.18
C GLY A 68 -1.33 -9.42 -5.78
N ALA A 69 -2.42 -10.14 -5.53
CA ALA A 69 -3.76 -9.64 -5.74
C ALA A 69 -4.72 -10.28 -4.73
N PHE A 70 -5.56 -9.45 -4.15
CA PHE A 70 -6.71 -9.86 -3.37
C PHE A 70 -7.96 -9.86 -4.25
N GLU A 71 -8.68 -10.99 -4.23
CA GLU A 71 -10.01 -11.15 -4.79
C GLU A 71 -11.01 -11.42 -3.65
N PRO A 72 -11.94 -10.50 -3.39
CA PRO A 72 -12.97 -10.68 -2.38
C PRO A 72 -13.77 -11.98 -2.57
N PRO A 73 -14.24 -12.62 -1.48
CA PRO A 73 -14.09 -12.16 -0.09
C PRO A 73 -12.81 -12.62 0.62
N ALA A 74 -12.06 -13.59 0.06
CA ALA A 74 -11.00 -14.28 0.80
C ALA A 74 -9.99 -15.03 -0.10
N THR A 75 -9.76 -14.55 -1.31
CA THR A 75 -8.80 -15.19 -2.24
C THR A 75 -7.55 -14.33 -2.35
N ILE A 76 -6.39 -14.89 -2.02
CA ILE A 76 -5.10 -14.23 -2.23
C ILE A 76 -4.34 -14.95 -3.34
N ILE A 77 -3.89 -14.19 -4.31
CA ILE A 77 -3.11 -14.64 -5.46
C ILE A 77 -1.73 -13.99 -5.36
N MET A 78 -0.66 -14.77 -5.52
CA MET A 78 0.70 -14.23 -5.63
C MET A 78 1.39 -14.72 -6.90
N ASP A 79 2.23 -13.88 -7.50
CA ASP A 79 2.97 -14.26 -8.71
C ASP A 79 3.96 -15.40 -8.43
N SER A 80 3.81 -16.50 -9.18
CA SER A 80 4.65 -17.70 -9.04
C SER A 80 6.15 -17.44 -9.28
N ARG A 81 6.49 -16.32 -9.95
CA ARG A 81 7.84 -15.91 -10.34
C ARG A 81 8.50 -14.93 -9.37
N ILE A 82 7.91 -14.53 -8.25
CA ILE A 82 8.59 -13.66 -7.27
C ILE A 82 9.89 -14.24 -6.70
N PRO A 83 10.10 -15.57 -6.61
CA PRO A 83 11.45 -16.10 -6.37
C PRO A 83 12.39 -16.07 -7.61
N PHE A 84 11.91 -15.62 -8.77
CA PHE A 84 12.56 -15.68 -10.09
C PHE A 84 12.79 -14.32 -10.75
N CYS A 85 12.48 -13.17 -10.13
CA CYS A 85 12.57 -11.86 -10.79
C CYS A 85 13.84 -11.77 -11.67
N ASP A 86 13.64 -11.66 -12.99
CA ASP A 86 14.58 -12.02 -14.08
C ASP A 86 15.90 -11.22 -14.11
N ARG A 87 16.14 -10.38 -13.12
CA ARG A 87 17.39 -9.66 -12.93
C ARG A 87 18.12 -10.26 -11.73
N PRO A 88 19.35 -10.76 -11.90
CA PRO A 88 20.14 -11.25 -10.78
C PRO A 88 20.52 -10.06 -9.91
N LEU A 89 19.65 -9.69 -8.98
CA LEU A 89 20.15 -9.15 -7.73
C LEU A 89 20.84 -10.35 -7.08
N ASN A 90 22.18 -10.35 -7.06
CA ASN A 90 22.99 -11.30 -6.29
C ASN A 90 22.80 -11.11 -4.77
N ILE A 91 21.59 -10.74 -4.34
CA ILE A 91 21.17 -10.39 -3.00
C ILE A 91 19.99 -11.32 -2.67
N PRO A 92 20.26 -12.56 -2.19
CA PRO A 92 19.23 -13.57 -1.93
C PRO A 92 18.12 -13.11 -0.98
N GLU A 93 18.39 -12.09 -0.16
CA GLU A 93 17.44 -11.53 0.80
C GLU A 93 16.30 -10.75 0.14
N VAL A 94 16.51 -10.17 -1.06
CA VAL A 94 15.51 -9.31 -1.71
C VAL A 94 14.25 -10.09 -2.11
N PRO A 95 14.34 -11.23 -2.83
CA PRO A 95 13.14 -12.01 -3.16
C PRO A 95 12.38 -12.49 -1.92
N HIS A 96 13.09 -12.86 -0.84
CA HIS A 96 12.45 -13.29 0.40
C HIS A 96 11.68 -12.15 1.06
N THR A 97 12.30 -10.98 1.24
CA THR A 97 11.61 -9.82 1.82
C THR A 97 10.47 -9.33 0.92
N LEU A 98 10.61 -9.45 -0.41
CA LEU A 98 9.55 -9.09 -1.36
C LEU A 98 8.32 -10.00 -1.21
N LEU A 99 8.51 -11.33 -1.09
CA LEU A 99 7.39 -12.25 -0.82
C LEU A 99 6.64 -11.88 0.46
N ARG A 100 7.39 -11.56 1.51
CA ARG A 100 6.86 -11.19 2.82
C ARG A 100 6.10 -9.87 2.76
N TYR A 101 6.65 -8.91 2.03
CA TYR A 101 6.02 -7.62 1.77
C TYR A 101 4.69 -7.82 1.04
N THR A 102 4.70 -8.55 -0.07
CA THR A 102 3.50 -8.82 -0.88
C THR A 102 2.44 -9.57 -0.08
N ALA A 103 2.78 -10.62 0.66
CA ALA A 103 1.80 -11.34 1.47
C ALA A 103 1.19 -10.44 2.57
N THR A 104 2.01 -9.59 3.20
CA THR A 104 1.54 -8.62 4.21
C THR A 104 0.60 -7.59 3.60
N HIS A 105 0.96 -7.09 2.41
CA HIS A 105 0.13 -6.15 1.64
C HIS A 105 -1.27 -6.70 1.36
N GLU A 106 -1.36 -7.92 0.82
CA GLU A 106 -2.65 -8.53 0.49
C GLU A 106 -3.47 -8.88 1.74
N VAL A 107 -2.82 -9.22 2.87
CA VAL A 107 -3.52 -9.41 4.15
C VAL A 107 -4.17 -8.11 4.63
N ILE A 108 -3.48 -6.98 4.48
CA ILE A 108 -4.04 -5.67 4.85
C ILE A 108 -5.23 -5.33 3.96
N HIS A 109 -5.17 -5.58 2.65
CA HIS A 109 -6.33 -5.41 1.77
C HIS A 109 -7.54 -6.24 2.19
N VAL A 110 -7.34 -7.49 2.63
CA VAL A 110 -8.43 -8.32 3.15
C VAL A 110 -9.03 -7.68 4.42
N ASP A 111 -8.20 -7.18 5.32
CA ASP A 111 -8.63 -6.54 6.56
C ASP A 111 -9.45 -5.27 6.30
N ASP A 112 -9.00 -4.42 5.39
CA ASP A 112 -9.68 -3.19 4.99
C ASP A 112 -11.04 -3.50 4.34
N HIS A 113 -11.10 -4.52 3.47
CA HIS A 113 -12.35 -4.96 2.86
C HIS A 113 -13.34 -5.51 3.89
N LEU A 114 -12.89 -6.29 4.86
CA LEU A 114 -13.73 -6.73 5.98
C LEU A 114 -14.18 -5.58 6.88
N GLY A 115 -13.39 -4.51 6.95
CA GLY A 115 -13.76 -3.23 7.58
C GLY A 115 -14.76 -2.40 6.78
N GLY A 116 -15.27 -2.91 5.65
CA GLY A 116 -16.22 -2.22 4.79
C GLY A 116 -15.59 -1.12 3.95
N ASP A 117 -14.28 -1.23 3.66
CA ASP A 117 -13.52 -0.26 2.88
C ASP A 117 -13.67 1.17 3.45
N ALA A 118 -13.74 1.29 4.78
CA ALA A 118 -14.04 2.55 5.47
C ALA A 118 -13.08 3.68 5.08
N LEU A 119 -11.77 3.37 4.98
CA LEU A 119 -10.76 4.34 4.57
C LEU A 119 -11.03 4.87 3.15
N TYR A 120 -11.37 3.99 2.20
CA TYR A 120 -11.72 4.39 0.83
C TYR A 120 -12.93 5.33 0.83
N ASN A 121 -14.02 4.90 1.48
CA ASN A 121 -15.28 5.63 1.49
C ASN A 121 -15.12 7.02 2.14
N GLY A 122 -14.49 7.09 3.31
CA GLY A 122 -14.26 8.36 3.99
C GLY A 122 -13.29 9.26 3.24
N THR A 123 -12.23 8.72 2.64
CA THR A 123 -11.30 9.52 1.83
C THR A 123 -11.99 10.11 0.61
N LYS A 124 -12.82 9.32 -0.08
CA LYS A 124 -13.57 9.80 -1.24
C LYS A 124 -14.54 10.92 -0.85
N GLU A 125 -15.27 10.73 0.25
CA GLU A 125 -16.20 11.75 0.78
C GLU A 125 -15.46 13.04 1.15
N HIS A 126 -14.35 12.94 1.89
CA HIS A 126 -13.51 14.08 2.25
C HIS A 126 -13.01 14.87 1.02
N ILE A 127 -12.51 14.17 0.00
CA ILE A 127 -12.07 14.80 -1.24
C ILE A 127 -13.22 15.57 -1.92
N LEU A 128 -14.41 14.99 -1.97
CA LEU A 128 -15.58 15.61 -2.61
C LEU A 128 -16.09 16.84 -1.83
N CYS A 129 -16.04 16.80 -0.50
CA CYS A 129 -16.55 17.87 0.36
C CYS A 129 -15.55 19.03 0.49
N ASP A 130 -14.28 18.72 0.70
CA ASP A 130 -13.30 19.69 1.18
C ASP A 130 -12.30 20.13 0.11
N HIS A 131 -12.19 19.37 -0.98
CA HIS A 131 -11.18 19.59 -2.03
C HIS A 131 -11.78 19.79 -3.43
N GLY A 132 -12.99 20.34 -3.51
CA GLY A 132 -13.68 20.63 -4.77
C GLY A 132 -12.87 21.50 -5.75
N ASP A 133 -12.10 22.47 -5.23
CA ASP A 133 -11.23 23.32 -6.07
C ASP A 133 -10.07 22.54 -6.73
N LYS A 134 -9.60 21.47 -6.08
CA LYS A 134 -8.57 20.58 -6.62
C LYS A 134 -9.17 19.65 -7.67
N LEU A 135 -10.38 19.14 -7.42
CA LEU A 135 -11.10 18.31 -8.39
C LEU A 135 -11.40 19.08 -9.67
N GLU A 136 -11.88 20.32 -9.57
CA GLU A 136 -12.11 21.20 -10.73
C GLU A 136 -10.84 21.36 -11.57
N LYS A 137 -9.73 21.76 -10.95
CA LYS A 137 -8.43 21.89 -11.64
C LYS A 137 -7.92 20.57 -12.23
N GLY A 138 -8.17 19.46 -11.55
CA GLY A 138 -7.82 18.13 -12.04
C GLY A 138 -8.60 17.75 -13.30
N MET A 139 -9.91 18.02 -13.31
CA MET A 139 -10.76 17.81 -14.48
C MET A 139 -10.35 18.70 -15.66
N GLU A 140 -10.08 19.99 -15.43
CA GLU A 140 -9.55 20.89 -16.47
C GLU A 140 -8.24 20.37 -17.09
N PHE A 141 -7.36 19.77 -16.29
CA PHE A 141 -6.13 19.17 -16.77
C PHE A 141 -6.40 17.95 -17.65
N ILE A 142 -7.29 17.06 -17.23
CA ILE A 142 -7.66 15.84 -17.98
C ILE A 142 -8.30 16.22 -19.32
N GLU A 143 -9.22 17.18 -19.32
CA GLU A 143 -9.86 17.66 -20.55
C GLU A 143 -8.84 18.26 -21.54
N ARG A 144 -7.81 18.93 -21.03
CA ARG A 144 -6.76 19.54 -21.86
C ARG A 144 -5.77 18.53 -22.44
N GLU A 145 -5.30 17.57 -21.64
CA GLU A 145 -4.28 16.60 -22.07
C GLU A 145 -4.84 15.44 -22.89
N GLY A 146 -6.17 15.27 -22.89
CA GLY A 146 -6.89 14.25 -23.62
C GLY A 146 -7.83 13.50 -22.68
N PRO A 147 -9.16 13.51 -22.92
CA PRO A 147 -10.11 12.88 -22.03
C PRO A 147 -9.78 11.39 -21.84
N CYS A 148 -9.84 10.95 -20.59
CA CYS A 148 -9.66 9.55 -20.22
C CYS A 148 -11.02 8.88 -20.11
N ASP A 149 -11.25 7.79 -20.83
CA ASP A 149 -12.53 7.04 -20.81
C ASP A 149 -12.94 6.55 -19.40
N GLN A 150 -12.01 6.54 -18.44
CA GLN A 150 -12.22 6.06 -17.07
C GLN A 150 -12.54 7.18 -16.06
N ILE A 151 -12.42 8.46 -16.45
CA ILE A 151 -12.68 9.62 -15.58
C ILE A 151 -13.66 10.54 -16.31
N GLY A 152 -14.95 10.34 -16.08
CA GLY A 152 -16.01 11.13 -16.69
C GLY A 152 -16.38 12.38 -15.89
N ASP A 153 -16.19 12.35 -14.57
CA ASP A 153 -16.54 13.44 -13.67
C ASP A 153 -15.63 13.55 -12.44
N GLN A 154 -15.90 14.55 -11.59
CA GLN A 154 -15.18 14.80 -10.34
C GLN A 154 -15.30 13.63 -9.34
N SER A 155 -16.40 12.88 -9.35
CA SER A 155 -16.58 11.71 -8.49
C SER A 155 -15.70 10.55 -8.94
N ASP A 156 -15.53 10.35 -10.25
CA ASP A 156 -14.59 9.36 -10.80
C ASP A 156 -13.14 9.74 -10.42
N LEU A 157 -12.78 11.02 -10.55
CA LEU A 157 -11.47 11.52 -10.17
C LEU A 157 -11.21 11.35 -8.66
N ALA A 158 -12.19 11.71 -7.81
CA ALA A 158 -12.11 11.51 -6.37
C ALA A 158 -11.99 10.02 -6.01
N SER A 159 -12.69 9.15 -6.73
CA SER A 159 -12.60 7.69 -6.55
C SER A 159 -11.18 7.19 -6.87
N LEU A 160 -10.59 7.65 -7.97
CA LEU A 160 -9.21 7.31 -8.33
C LEU A 160 -8.23 7.77 -7.25
N TRP A 161 -8.33 9.02 -6.79
CA TRP A 161 -7.46 9.56 -5.74
C TRP A 161 -7.63 8.83 -4.41
N ALA A 162 -8.86 8.44 -4.05
CA ALA A 162 -9.11 7.63 -2.87
C ALA A 162 -8.48 6.24 -2.98
N VAL A 163 -8.53 5.58 -4.14
CA VAL A 163 -7.83 4.31 -4.38
C VAL A 163 -6.32 4.47 -4.21
N GLN A 164 -5.71 5.51 -4.80
CA GLN A 164 -4.27 5.75 -4.66
C GLN A 164 -3.88 6.02 -3.19
N TYR A 165 -4.73 6.73 -2.44
CA TYR A 165 -4.49 6.99 -1.02
C TYR A 165 -4.53 5.71 -0.18
N VAL A 166 -5.56 4.89 -0.38
CA VAL A 166 -5.71 3.61 0.32
C VAL A 166 -4.52 2.71 0.04
N ASP A 167 -4.11 2.62 -1.22
CA ASP A 167 -2.96 1.79 -1.61
C ASP A 167 -1.64 2.30 -1.00
N MET A 168 -1.43 3.62 -0.99
CA MET A 168 -0.30 4.26 -0.30
C MET A 168 -0.28 3.91 1.20
N VAL A 169 -1.43 3.93 1.85
CA VAL A 169 -1.59 3.56 3.27
C VAL A 169 -1.32 2.07 3.49
N THR A 170 -1.82 1.19 2.63
CA THR A 170 -1.58 -0.26 2.68
C THR A 170 -0.08 -0.56 2.55
N HIS A 171 0.61 0.07 1.61
CA HIS A 171 2.06 0.01 1.46
C HIS A 171 2.77 0.47 2.74
N TYR A 172 2.38 1.61 3.33
CA TYR A 172 2.97 2.11 4.56
C TYR A 172 2.77 1.16 5.75
N ARG A 173 1.57 0.62 5.92
CA ARG A 173 1.24 -0.39 6.96
C ARG A 173 2.09 -1.65 6.80
N ALA A 174 2.26 -2.14 5.57
CA ALA A 174 3.15 -3.28 5.28
C ALA A 174 4.61 -2.95 5.61
N TYR A 175 5.10 -1.77 5.20
CA TYR A 175 6.46 -1.34 5.49
C TYR A 175 6.74 -1.22 6.99
N VAL A 176 5.84 -0.59 7.76
CA VAL A 176 5.97 -0.50 9.23
C VAL A 176 6.03 -1.89 9.86
N THR A 177 5.17 -2.81 9.40
CA THR A 177 5.13 -4.19 9.88
C THR A 177 6.47 -4.91 9.68
N LEU A 178 7.03 -4.84 8.47
CA LEU A 178 8.30 -5.49 8.16
C LEU A 178 9.50 -4.76 8.78
N ARG A 179 9.46 -3.43 8.89
CA ARG A 179 10.52 -2.62 9.50
C ARG A 179 10.65 -2.90 10.99
N ALA A 180 9.53 -3.03 11.70
CA ALA A 180 9.50 -3.41 13.12
C ALA A 180 10.22 -4.75 13.39
N ARG A 181 10.31 -5.61 12.38
CA ARG A 181 10.91 -6.94 12.44
C ARG A 181 12.27 -7.01 11.74
N SER A 182 12.82 -5.86 11.37
CA SER A 182 14.15 -5.70 10.76
C SER A 182 14.37 -6.58 9.51
N PHE A 183 13.36 -6.69 8.65
CA PHE A 183 13.50 -7.48 7.42
C PHE A 183 14.63 -6.94 6.53
N PRO A 184 15.54 -7.81 6.05
CA PRO A 184 16.71 -7.37 5.29
C PRO A 184 16.29 -6.77 3.95
N ARG A 185 17.00 -5.71 3.53
CA ARG A 185 16.78 -5.02 2.24
C ARG A 185 15.37 -4.46 2.04
N LEU A 186 14.59 -4.29 3.12
CA LEU A 186 13.26 -3.70 3.05
C LEU A 186 13.31 -2.29 2.44
N ASP A 187 14.27 -1.45 2.86
CA ASP A 187 14.40 -0.08 2.31
C ASP A 187 14.73 -0.07 0.82
N LEU A 188 15.41 -1.11 0.30
CA LEU A 188 15.64 -1.24 -1.14
C LEU A 188 14.31 -1.47 -1.88
N ILE A 189 13.48 -2.37 -1.36
CA ILE A 189 12.13 -2.64 -1.91
C ILE A 189 11.26 -1.38 -1.80
N TRP A 190 11.31 -0.71 -0.65
CA TRP A 190 10.60 0.54 -0.40
C TRP A 190 10.99 1.66 -1.38
N ASN A 191 12.28 1.81 -1.64
CA ASN A 191 12.79 2.81 -2.57
C ASN A 191 12.46 2.49 -4.03
N MET A 192 12.34 1.21 -4.40
CA MET A 192 11.89 0.81 -5.74
C MET A 192 10.43 1.21 -6.02
N MET A 193 9.64 1.52 -4.99
CA MET A 193 8.27 2.02 -5.11
C MET A 193 8.19 3.55 -5.20
N GLN A 194 9.32 4.26 -5.32
CA GLN A 194 9.33 5.74 -5.39
C GLN A 194 9.09 6.29 -6.80
N ASP A 195 9.19 5.48 -7.86
CA ASP A 195 8.95 5.88 -9.27
C ASP A 195 7.45 6.07 -9.60
N MET A 196 6.66 6.46 -8.60
CA MET A 196 5.20 6.41 -8.56
C MET A 196 4.61 7.82 -8.55
N LEU A 197 3.42 8.00 -9.13
CA LEU A 197 2.68 9.28 -9.11
C LEU A 197 2.45 9.79 -7.67
N PHE A 198 2.24 8.86 -6.72
CA PHE A 198 2.11 9.13 -5.28
C PHE A 198 2.95 8.12 -4.50
N PRO A 199 4.24 8.40 -4.26
CA PRO A 199 5.12 7.42 -3.69
C PRO A 199 4.80 7.20 -2.20
N PRO A 200 4.79 5.94 -1.73
CA PRO A 200 4.65 5.62 -0.31
C PRO A 200 5.68 6.32 0.59
N GLY A 201 6.81 6.75 0.02
CA GLY A 201 7.83 7.57 0.67
C GLY A 201 7.28 8.81 1.37
N MET A 202 6.21 9.40 0.85
CA MET A 202 5.55 10.59 1.42
C MET A 202 5.17 10.37 2.90
N LEU A 203 4.54 9.23 3.22
CA LEU A 203 4.18 8.92 4.60
C LEU A 203 5.41 8.70 5.49
N THR A 204 6.52 8.20 4.94
CA THR A 204 7.78 8.10 5.69
C THR A 204 8.49 9.44 5.88
N GLU A 205 8.29 10.42 5.00
CA GLU A 205 8.77 11.80 5.21
C GLU A 205 8.03 12.47 6.35
N ILE A 206 6.69 12.36 6.36
CA ILE A 206 5.84 12.83 7.44
C ILE A 206 6.19 12.13 8.75
N GLU A 207 6.39 10.81 8.71
CA GLU A 207 6.82 10.01 9.86
C GLU A 207 8.14 10.54 10.47
N ARG A 208 9.14 10.89 9.65
CA ARG A 208 10.43 11.38 10.16
C ARG A 208 10.30 12.67 10.96
N GLU A 209 9.37 13.54 10.57
CA GLU A 209 9.15 14.83 11.24
C GLU A 209 8.23 14.70 12.45
N LYS A 210 7.16 13.90 12.35
CA LYS A 210 6.06 13.88 13.34
C LYS A 210 5.90 12.57 14.11
N GLY A 211 6.61 11.52 13.70
CA GLY A 211 6.60 10.20 14.32
C GLY A 211 5.53 9.26 13.78
N THR A 212 5.72 7.95 14.02
CA THR A 212 4.85 6.88 13.52
C THR A 212 3.42 7.00 14.04
N ARG A 213 3.25 7.32 15.33
CA ARG A 213 1.93 7.45 15.95
C ARG A 213 1.08 8.52 15.27
N TYR A 214 1.68 9.67 14.95
CA TYR A 214 0.99 10.75 14.21
C TYR A 214 0.44 10.23 12.88
N VAL A 215 1.25 9.52 12.09
CA VAL A 215 0.82 9.00 10.79
C VAL A 215 -0.35 8.03 10.94
N PHE A 216 -0.30 7.11 11.91
CA PHE A 216 -1.41 6.19 12.16
C PHE A 216 -2.66 6.87 12.73
N GLU A 217 -2.52 7.91 13.54
CA GLU A 217 -3.65 8.74 13.99
C GLU A 217 -4.30 9.44 12.79
N SER A 218 -3.52 10.09 11.92
CA SER A 218 -4.02 10.73 10.70
C SER A 218 -4.77 9.76 9.78
N ILE A 219 -4.30 8.52 9.65
CA ILE A 219 -4.96 7.48 8.84
C ILE A 219 -6.24 6.95 9.53
N ARG A 220 -6.28 6.94 10.86
CA ARG A 220 -7.40 6.39 11.66
C ARG A 220 -8.63 7.30 11.63
N HIS A 221 -8.43 8.61 11.51
CA HIS A 221 -9.50 9.59 11.36
C HIS A 221 -10.07 9.54 9.93
N VAL A 222 -10.81 8.47 9.65
CA VAL A 222 -11.47 8.23 8.37
C VAL A 222 -12.31 9.44 7.99
N GLY A 223 -12.02 10.04 6.84
CA GLY A 223 -12.72 11.23 6.34
C GLY A 223 -12.18 12.57 6.82
N GLU A 224 -11.03 12.60 7.52
CA GLU A 224 -10.38 13.86 7.94
C GLU A 224 -9.01 14.08 7.27
N TYR A 225 -8.50 13.07 6.56
CA TYR A 225 -7.19 13.12 5.91
C TYR A 225 -7.19 12.31 4.63
N CYS A 226 -6.66 12.87 3.54
CA CYS A 226 -6.58 12.21 2.24
C CYS A 226 -5.20 12.39 1.57
N LEU A 227 -5.12 11.94 0.32
CA LEU A 227 -3.94 12.10 -0.53
C LEU A 227 -3.51 13.56 -0.69
N ILE A 228 -4.46 14.47 -0.84
CA ILE A 228 -4.18 15.90 -1.05
C ILE A 228 -3.56 16.49 0.22
N ASP A 229 -4.10 16.15 1.39
CA ASP A 229 -3.56 16.59 2.68
C ASP A 229 -2.14 16.07 2.90
N ALA A 230 -1.91 14.79 2.59
CA ALA A 230 -0.58 14.18 2.63
C ALA A 230 0.43 14.89 1.72
N LEU A 231 0.03 15.22 0.49
CA LEU A 231 0.86 15.95 -0.47
C LEU A 231 1.22 17.34 0.03
N MET A 232 0.22 18.07 0.55
CA MET A 232 0.41 19.41 1.09
C MET A 232 1.33 19.40 2.32
N GLU A 233 1.17 18.41 3.19
CA GLU A 233 1.99 18.24 4.37
C GLU A 233 3.45 17.90 4.02
N SER A 234 3.68 16.91 3.15
CA SER A 234 5.03 16.55 2.68
C SER A 234 5.72 17.75 2.01
N SER A 235 4.98 18.48 1.17
CA SER A 235 5.48 19.70 0.52
C SER A 235 5.89 20.77 1.54
N SER A 236 5.09 20.96 2.59
CA SER A 236 5.39 21.89 3.68
C SER A 236 6.67 21.51 4.43
N ILE A 237 6.86 20.22 4.72
CA ILE A 237 8.08 19.69 5.35
C ILE A 237 9.30 19.93 4.46
N GLY A 238 9.20 19.61 3.16
CA GLY A 238 10.25 19.83 2.18
C GLY A 238 10.67 21.31 2.08
N ASN A 239 9.70 22.22 2.03
CA ASN A 239 9.96 23.66 2.00
C ASN A 239 10.67 24.15 3.26
N LYS A 240 10.24 23.70 4.45
CA LYS A 240 10.91 24.03 5.73
C LYS A 240 12.36 23.55 5.75
N ALA A 241 12.63 22.35 5.24
CA ALA A 241 13.98 21.81 5.15
C ALA A 241 14.85 22.65 4.19
N ALA A 242 14.35 22.97 3.00
CA ALA A 242 15.07 23.80 2.03
C ALA A 242 15.45 25.18 2.60
N CYS A 243 14.53 25.83 3.33
CA CYS A 243 14.81 27.10 4.01
C CYS A 243 15.92 26.99 5.06
N LYS A 244 16.07 25.87 5.76
CA LYS A 244 17.15 25.66 6.75
C LYS A 244 18.54 25.56 6.12
N TYR A 245 18.64 25.10 4.87
CA TYR A 245 19.91 24.94 4.15
C TYR A 245 20.26 26.11 3.22
N ALA A 246 19.37 27.08 3.07
CA ALA A 246 19.59 28.29 2.29
C ALA A 246 20.23 29.43 3.12
N VAL A 247 20.85 29.12 4.27
CA VAL A 247 21.55 30.04 5.17
C VAL A 247 23.05 29.80 5.11
#